data_AF-A0A820NJX6-F1
#
_entry.id   AF-A0A820NJX6-F1
#
_cell.length_a   1.000
_cell.length_b   1.000
_cell.length_c   1.000
_cell.angle_alpha   90.00
_cell.angle_beta   90.00
_cell.angle_gamma   90.00
#
_symmetry.space_group_name_H-M   'P 1'
#
loop_
_entity.id
_entity.type
_entity.pdbx_description
1 polymer ?
#
loop_
_entity_poly.entity_id
_entity_poly.type
_entity_poly.pdbx_seq_one_letter_code
_entity_poly.pdbx_strand_id
1 'polypeptide(L)' 'MKKRLDSKRYKEALNLFDQNFEISTDSTIDMAIKACTMSKAYQRGTRIQQRLSSKSLNNSYIQAALLRFY' A
#
# COMPACT_ATOMS: atom_id res chain seq x y z
N MET A 1 -7.26 -21.31 -7.87
CA MET A 1 -8.27 -20.22 -7.94
C MET A 1 -8.09 -19.09 -6.91
N LYS A 2 -7.46 -19.29 -5.73
CA LYS A 2 -7.29 -18.24 -4.68
C LYS A 2 -6.61 -16.93 -5.14
N LYS A 3 -5.48 -17.01 -5.87
CA LYS A 3 -4.66 -15.85 -6.30
C LYS A 3 -5.41 -14.75 -7.07
N ARG A 4 -6.43 -15.13 -7.86
CA ARG A 4 -7.24 -14.17 -8.65
C ARG A 4 -8.31 -13.47 -7.80
N LEU A 5 -8.83 -14.15 -6.77
CA LEU A 5 -9.80 -13.57 -5.84
C LEU A 5 -9.12 -12.50 -4.97
N ASP A 6 -7.92 -12.81 -4.49
CA ASP A 6 -7.13 -11.89 -3.66
C ASP A 6 -6.74 -10.64 -4.45
N SER A 7 -6.41 -10.78 -5.74
CA SER A 7 -6.09 -9.66 -6.62
C SER A 7 -7.24 -8.67 -6.80
N LYS A 8 -8.50 -9.13 -6.84
CA LYS A 8 -9.67 -8.24 -6.91
C LYS A 8 -9.84 -7.47 -5.59
N ARG A 9 -9.74 -8.17 -4.46
CA ARG A 9 -9.85 -7.57 -3.12
C ARG A 9 -8.74 -6.56 -2.84
N TYR A 10 -7.52 -6.81 -3.30
CA TYR A 10 -6.42 -5.85 -3.19
C TYR A 10 -6.68 -4.59 -4.03
N LYS A 11 -7.25 -4.72 -5.23
CA LYS A 11 -7.60 -3.55 -6.06
C LYS A 11 -8.68 -2.69 -5.42
N GLU A 12 -9.71 -3.31 -4.84
CA GLU A 12 -10.77 -2.61 -4.11
C GLU A 12 -10.23 -1.91 -2.86
N ALA A 13 -9.40 -2.60 -2.06
CA ALA A 13 -8.74 -2.01 -0.90
C ALA A 13 -7.88 -0.79 -1.29
N LEU A 14 -7.14 -0.89 -2.40
CA LEU A 14 -6.35 0.23 -2.92
C LEU A 14 -7.22 1.39 -3.44
N ASN A 15 -8.38 1.11 -4.03
CA ASN A 15 -9.32 2.16 -4.42
C ASN A 15 -9.88 2.91 -3.19
N LEU A 16 -10.25 2.18 -2.14
CA LEU A 16 -10.72 2.79 -0.89
C LEU A 16 -9.61 3.61 -0.21
N PHE A 17 -8.38 3.11 -0.24
CA PHE A 17 -7.22 3.82 0.25
C PHE A 17 -6.99 5.13 -0.50
N ASP A 18 -7.03 5.12 -1.83
CA ASP A 18 -6.83 6.33 -2.64
C ASP A 18 -7.91 7.39 -2.38
N GLN A 19 -9.14 6.98 -2.08
CA GLN A 19 -10.24 7.89 -1.71
C GLN A 19 -10.07 8.49 -0.32
N ASN A 20 -9.38 7.80 0.60
CA ASN A 20 -9.28 8.16 2.02
C ASN A 20 -7.82 8.39 2.46
N PHE A 21 -6.95 8.75 1.53
CA PHE A 21 -5.51 8.85 1.80
C PHE A 21 -5.20 9.84 2.93
N GLU A 22 -5.90 10.97 2.97
CA GLU A 22 -5.66 12.05 3.96
C GLU A 22 -5.95 11.63 5.41
N ILE A 23 -6.85 10.67 5.59
CA ILE A 23 -7.21 10.11 6.91
C ILE A 23 -6.59 8.73 7.16
N SER A 24 -5.70 8.29 6.27
CA SER A 24 -5.11 6.96 6.35
C SER A 24 -4.09 6.88 7.48
N THR A 25 -4.18 5.81 8.26
CA THR A 25 -3.23 5.50 9.33
C THR A 25 -1.99 4.80 8.77
N ASP A 26 -0.91 4.78 9.55
CA ASP A 26 0.31 4.01 9.18
C ASP A 26 0.00 2.52 8.92
N SER A 27 -0.97 1.94 9.64
CA SER A 27 -1.47 0.58 9.42
C SER A 27 -2.13 0.42 8.03
N THR A 28 -2.96 1.40 7.65
CA THR A 28 -3.63 1.41 6.35
C THR A 28 -2.61 1.58 5.21
N ILE A 29 -1.60 2.42 5.42
CA ILE A 29 -0.49 2.62 4.49
C ILE A 29 0.33 1.33 4.32
N ASP A 30 0.70 0.66 5.39
CA ASP A 30 1.42 -0.63 5.36
C ASP A 30 0.64 -1.69 4.57
N MET A 31 -0.66 -1.81 4.83
CA MET A 31 -1.54 -2.71 4.07
C MET A 31 -1.62 -2.35 2.59
N ALA A 32 -1.70 -1.05 2.26
CA ALA A 32 -1.75 -0.59 0.88
C ALA A 32 -0.45 -0.92 0.12
N ILE A 33 0.72 -0.70 0.73
CA ILE A 33 2.02 -1.04 0.12
C ILE A 33 2.13 -2.54 -0.10
N LYS A 34 1.75 -3.37 0.89
CA LYS A 34 1.71 -4.83 0.74
C LYS A 34 0.75 -5.29 -0.36
N ALA A 35 -0.44 -4.69 -0.44
CA ALA A 35 -1.40 -4.96 -1.50
C ALA A 35 -0.83 -4.61 -2.88
N CYS A 36 -0.08 -3.51 -3.00
CA CYS A 36 0.64 -3.14 -4.23
C CYS A 36 1.68 -4.19 -4.62
N THR A 37 2.51 -4.66 -3.67
CA THR A 37 3.48 -5.74 -3.92
C THR A 37 2.81 -7.02 -4.41
N MET A 38 1.76 -7.47 -3.71
CA MET A 38 1.08 -8.73 -4.01
C MET A 38 0.31 -8.69 -5.34
N SER A 39 -0.24 -7.52 -5.70
CA SER A 39 -0.96 -7.31 -6.96
C SER A 39 -0.07 -6.86 -8.12
N LYS A 40 1.26 -6.70 -7.89
CA LYS A 40 2.23 -6.16 -8.84
C LYS A 40 1.85 -4.77 -9.37
N ALA A 41 1.16 -3.97 -8.56
CA ALA A 41 0.72 -2.62 -8.89
C ALA A 41 1.82 -1.59 -8.58
N TYR A 42 3.00 -1.75 -9.19
CA TYR A 42 4.20 -0.97 -8.85
C TYR A 42 4.01 0.54 -9.02
N GLN A 43 3.43 0.99 -10.14
CA GLN A 43 3.17 2.40 -10.36
C GLN A 43 2.32 3.03 -9.23
N ARG A 44 1.38 2.25 -8.68
CA ARG A 44 0.52 2.70 -7.57
C ARG A 44 1.29 2.74 -6.26
N GLY A 45 2.09 1.72 -5.97
CA GLY A 45 2.96 1.70 -4.78
C GLY A 45 3.95 2.87 -4.75
N THR A 46 4.56 3.23 -5.89
CA THR A 46 5.44 4.40 -5.99
C THR A 46 4.70 5.70 -5.70
N ARG A 47 3.47 5.86 -6.21
CA ARG A 47 2.64 7.05 -5.91
C ARG A 47 2.30 7.15 -4.42
N ILE A 48 1.99 6.03 -3.78
CA ILE A 48 1.72 5.98 -2.34
C ILE A 48 2.96 6.43 -1.57
N GLN A 49 4.13 5.87 -1.87
CA GLN A 49 5.39 6.23 -1.23
C GLN A 49 5.72 7.72 -1.37
N GLN A 50 5.52 8.30 -2.55
CA GLN A 50 5.76 9.73 -2.80
C GLN A 50 4.87 10.67 -1.99
N ARG A 51 3.71 10.18 -1.53
CA ARG A 51 2.75 10.97 -0.74
C ARG A 51 2.91 10.74 0.76
N LEU A 52 3.82 9.87 1.19
CA LEU A 52 4.03 9.60 2.62
C LEU A 52 4.66 10.81 3.30
N SER A 53 4.17 11.10 4.50
CA SER A 53 4.81 12.07 5.38
C SER A 53 6.15 11.53 5.91
N SER A 54 7.06 12.42 6.31
CA SER A 54 8.31 12.03 6.97
C SER A 54 8.07 11.19 8.23
N LYS A 55 6.94 11.41 8.92
CA LYS A 55 6.56 10.59 10.09
C LYS A 55 6.28 9.15 9.68
N SER A 56 5.45 8.95 8.66
CA SER A 56 5.11 7.61 8.15
C SER A 56 6.33 6.91 7.52
N LEU A 57 7.24 7.65 6.87
CA LEU A 57 8.49 7.10 6.34
C LEU A 57 9.46 6.60 7.43
N ASN A 58 9.36 7.14 8.65
CA ASN A 58 10.14 6.69 9.81
C ASN A 58 9.47 5.53 10.56
N ASN A 59 8.27 5.09 10.15
CA ASN A 59 7.61 3.94 10.74
C ASN A 59 8.27 2.64 10.25
N SER A 60 8.76 1.82 11.18
CA SER A 60 9.49 0.59 10.88
C SER A 60 8.67 -0.43 10.08
N TYR A 61 7.36 -0.50 10.29
CA TYR A 61 6.48 -1.39 9.52
C TYR A 61 6.38 -0.94 8.07
N ILE A 62 6.23 0.37 7.84
CA ILE A 62 6.18 0.96 6.50
C ILE A 62 7.52 0.76 5.79
N GLN A 63 8.65 0.97 6.46
CA GLN A 63 9.97 0.71 5.89
C GLN A 63 10.14 -0.76 5.49
N ALA A 64 9.73 -1.70 6.33
CA ALA A 64 9.76 -3.12 6.02
C ALA A 64 8.85 -3.48 4.83
N ALA A 65 7.69 -2.83 4.69
CA ALA A 65 6.81 -3.01 3.54
C ALA A 65 7.43 -2.44 2.25
N LEU A 66 8.06 -1.27 2.31
CA LEU A 66 8.76 -0.65 1.18
C LEU A 66 9.96 -1.49 0.72
N LEU A 67 10.74 -2.07 1.65
CA LEU A 67 11.84 -2.99 1.33
C LEU A 67 11.38 -4.24 0.58
N ARG A 68 10.16 -4.73 0.84
CA ARG A 68 9.57 -5.87 0.12
C ARG A 68 8.92 -5.48 -1.20
N PHE A 69 8.63 -4.19 -1.37
CA PHE A 69 7.98 -3.64 -2.54
C PHE A 69 8.98 -3.42 -3.69
N TYR A 70 10.22 -3.03 -3.36
CA TYR A 70 11.36 -2.99 -4.28
C TYR A 70 12.01 -4.37 -4.44
#